data_AF-A0A4R6Q5M2-F1
#
_entry.id   AF-A0A4R6Q5M2-F1
#
_cell.length_a   1.000
_cell.length_b   1.000
_cell.length_c   1.000
_cell.angle_alpha   90.00
_cell.angle_beta   90.00
_cell.angle_gamma   90.00
#
_symmetry.space_group_name_H-M   'P 1'
#
loop_
_entity.id
_entity.type
_entity.pdbx_description
1 polymer ?
#
loop_
_entity_poly.entity_id
_entity_poly.type
_entity_poly.pdbx_seq_one_letter_code
_entity_poly.pdbx_strand_id
1 'polypeptide(L)'
;MKIIICLLILTSNLSFAQNFEPIINDTDPDYNCKKTKNTPFEKLVTNFPLNETITIQLVSFTYDNTIYIDENGNEKHPIIDSIARIGEKLNLKNLKEIKTLELPKIIELADLLYNFNYNPKKNMTNLAFSCYDPRNAIVFLDKQNNVIEYIEICFSCLGYHIFNKSNFGEFCTGKIDLIKNFFFLNGIKYGVIKD
;
A
#
# COMPACT_ATOMS: atom_id res chain seq x y z
N MET A 1 -14.14 68.98 -4.86
CA MET A 1 -13.49 68.05 -5.79
C MET A 1 -12.68 67.03 -4.99
N LYS A 2 -13.12 65.76 -4.97
CA LYS A 2 -12.34 64.53 -4.76
C LYS A 2 -13.35 63.38 -4.64
N ILE A 3 -13.64 62.73 -5.77
CA ILE A 3 -14.34 61.44 -5.81
C ILE A 3 -13.25 60.39 -5.66
N ILE A 4 -13.29 59.64 -4.56
CA ILE A 4 -12.39 58.51 -4.32
C ILE A 4 -13.00 57.30 -5.03
N ILE A 5 -12.43 56.92 -6.16
CA ILE A 5 -12.77 55.69 -6.86
C ILE A 5 -11.98 54.56 -6.19
N CYS A 6 -12.68 53.69 -5.45
CA CYS A 6 -12.13 52.42 -4.98
C CYS A 6 -12.10 51.42 -6.13
N LEU A 7 -10.92 51.16 -6.69
CA LEU A 7 -10.69 50.09 -7.66
C LEU A 7 -10.71 48.74 -6.91
N LEU A 8 -11.77 47.96 -7.10
CA LEU A 8 -11.81 46.55 -6.68
C LEU A 8 -10.93 45.74 -7.64
N ILE A 9 -9.75 45.34 -7.17
CA ILE A 9 -8.87 44.42 -7.88
C ILE A 9 -9.46 43.01 -7.71
N LEU A 10 -10.22 42.55 -8.72
CA LEU A 10 -10.55 41.15 -8.91
C LEU A 10 -9.27 40.39 -9.25
N THR A 11 -8.60 39.81 -8.25
CA THR A 11 -7.57 38.79 -8.49
C THR A 11 -8.27 37.50 -8.86
N SER A 12 -8.17 37.11 -10.13
CA SER A 12 -8.55 35.80 -10.62
C SER A 12 -7.72 34.74 -9.89
N ASN A 13 -8.37 33.96 -9.02
CA ASN A 13 -7.83 32.69 -8.57
C ASN A 13 -7.77 31.76 -9.78
N LEU A 14 -6.63 31.73 -10.46
CA LEU A 14 -6.26 30.61 -11.32
C LEU A 14 -6.03 29.42 -10.39
N SER A 15 -7.11 28.67 -10.12
CA SER A 15 -7.01 27.33 -9.57
C SER A 15 -6.25 26.50 -10.60
N PHE A 16 -4.96 26.28 -10.38
CA PHE A 16 -4.24 25.21 -11.04
C PHE A 16 -4.75 23.90 -10.46
N ALA A 17 -5.89 23.44 -10.96
CA ALA A 17 -6.16 22.01 -11.02
C ALA A 17 -5.17 21.43 -12.03
N GLN A 18 -3.94 21.14 -11.58
CA GLN A 18 -3.09 20.25 -12.33
C GLN A 18 -3.81 18.91 -12.28
N ASN A 19 -4.45 18.53 -13.39
CA ASN A 19 -4.80 17.16 -13.66
C ASN A 19 -3.47 16.38 -13.62
N PHE A 20 -3.14 15.83 -12.46
CA PHE A 20 -2.16 14.76 -12.38
C PHE A 20 -2.84 13.59 -13.07
N GLU A 21 -2.64 13.47 -14.38
CA GLU A 21 -2.85 12.21 -15.04
C GLU A 21 -1.90 11.23 -14.34
N PRO A 22 -2.40 10.19 -13.64
CA PRO A 22 -1.51 9.17 -13.16
C PRO A 22 -0.80 8.63 -14.40
N ILE A 23 0.52 8.64 -14.37
CA ILE A 23 1.32 7.91 -15.36
C ILE A 23 1.06 6.43 -15.09
N ILE A 24 -0.11 5.95 -15.50
CA ILE A 24 -0.32 4.54 -15.81
C ILE A 24 0.22 4.44 -17.23
N ASN A 25 1.52 4.19 -17.34
CA ASN A 25 2.08 3.77 -18.61
C ASN A 25 1.35 2.47 -19.00
N ASP A 26 0.37 2.57 -19.90
CA ASP A 26 -0.40 1.44 -20.44
C ASP A 26 0.43 0.59 -21.42
N THR A 27 1.75 0.56 -21.24
CA THR A 27 2.69 -0.21 -22.06
C THR A 27 3.86 -0.68 -21.22
N ASP A 28 3.62 -1.72 -20.42
CA ASP A 28 4.61 -2.79 -20.32
C ASP A 28 3.92 -4.10 -20.78
N PRO A 29 4.29 -4.65 -21.95
CA PRO A 29 3.71 -5.88 -22.48
C PRO A 29 3.92 -7.09 -21.55
N ASP A 30 4.76 -6.99 -20.52
CA ASP A 30 5.12 -8.10 -19.63
C ASP A 30 4.31 -8.20 -18.32
N TYR A 31 3.47 -7.20 -17.99
CA TYR A 31 2.59 -7.38 -16.83
C TYR A 31 1.54 -8.44 -17.12
N ASN A 32 1.67 -9.56 -16.42
CA ASN A 32 0.69 -10.62 -16.31
C ASN A 32 -0.54 -10.19 -15.49
N CYS A 33 -0.81 -8.89 -15.33
CA CYS A 33 -1.89 -8.39 -14.48
C CYS A 33 -2.93 -7.58 -15.26
N LYS A 34 -4.19 -7.62 -14.83
CA LYS A 34 -5.24 -6.71 -15.31
C LYS A 34 -6.31 -6.47 -14.27
N LYS A 35 -7.09 -5.40 -14.45
CA LYS A 35 -8.38 -5.25 -13.77
C LYS A 35 -9.33 -6.35 -14.28
N THR A 36 -9.57 -7.36 -13.45
CA THR A 36 -10.38 -8.56 -13.77
C THR A 36 -11.82 -8.44 -13.30
N LYS A 37 -12.06 -7.61 -12.30
CA LYS A 37 -13.37 -7.35 -11.71
C LYS A 37 -13.60 -5.84 -11.69
N ASN A 38 -14.84 -5.45 -11.50
CA ASN A 38 -15.22 -4.06 -11.23
C ASN A 38 -16.19 -4.04 -10.05
N THR A 39 -15.78 -4.67 -8.95
CA THR A 39 -16.63 -4.77 -7.75
C THR A 39 -16.69 -3.39 -7.11
N PRO A 40 -17.89 -2.81 -6.94
CA PRO A 40 -18.04 -1.48 -6.35
C PRO A 40 -17.67 -1.51 -4.87
N PHE A 41 -17.18 -0.38 -4.35
CA PHE A 41 -16.64 -0.27 -2.99
C PHE A 41 -17.67 -0.66 -1.93
N GLU A 42 -18.95 -0.33 -2.14
CA GLU A 42 -20.07 -0.66 -1.26
C GLU A 42 -20.22 -2.17 -1.04
N LYS A 43 -19.79 -2.98 -2.02
CA LYS A 43 -19.75 -4.45 -1.90
C LYS A 43 -18.44 -4.96 -1.32
N LEU A 44 -17.34 -4.22 -1.48
CA LEU A 44 -16.05 -4.59 -0.90
C LEU A 44 -16.04 -4.41 0.62
N VAL A 45 -16.64 -3.33 1.12
CA VAL A 45 -16.69 -3.01 2.56
C VAL A 45 -17.47 -3.99 3.41
N THR A 46 -18.23 -4.91 2.81
CA THR A 46 -18.92 -5.97 3.55
C THR A 46 -17.99 -7.15 3.90
N ASN A 47 -16.76 -7.16 3.38
CA ASN A 47 -15.81 -8.26 3.57
C ASN A 47 -14.70 -7.87 4.54
N PHE A 48 -14.19 -8.84 5.28
CA PHE A 48 -12.99 -8.68 6.08
C PHE A 48 -11.75 -8.38 5.20
N PRO A 49 -10.85 -7.47 5.61
CA PRO A 49 -10.87 -6.69 6.86
C PRO A 49 -11.69 -5.38 6.82
N LEU A 50 -12.18 -4.96 5.65
CA LEU A 50 -12.81 -3.65 5.48
C LEU A 50 -14.06 -3.44 6.35
N ASN A 51 -14.83 -4.49 6.61
CA ASN A 51 -16.03 -4.44 7.46
C ASN A 51 -15.75 -4.13 8.95
N GLU A 52 -14.54 -4.43 9.42
CA GLU A 52 -14.11 -4.24 10.82
C GLU A 52 -13.09 -3.10 10.97
N THR A 53 -12.65 -2.53 9.85
CA THR A 53 -11.63 -1.48 9.82
C THR A 53 -12.25 -0.11 10.08
N ILE A 54 -11.64 0.63 11.00
CA ILE A 54 -11.89 2.06 11.22
C ILE A 54 -10.81 2.93 10.58
N THR A 55 -9.57 2.44 10.55
CA THR A 55 -8.44 3.21 10.02
C THR A 55 -7.56 2.31 9.16
N ILE A 56 -7.17 2.80 7.98
CA ILE A 56 -6.14 2.18 7.14
C ILE A 56 -4.91 3.08 7.15
N GLN A 57 -3.76 2.50 7.43
CA GLN A 57 -2.47 3.17 7.39
C GLN A 57 -1.54 2.53 6.36
N LEU A 58 -0.85 3.35 5.59
CA LEU A 58 0.35 2.96 4.89
C LEU A 58 1.54 3.22 5.82
N VAL A 59 2.40 2.24 6.00
CA VAL A 59 3.59 2.40 6.84
C VAL A 59 4.84 1.96 6.10
N SER A 60 5.97 2.55 6.48
CA SER A 60 7.30 2.08 6.11
C SER A 60 8.12 1.80 7.36
N PHE A 61 9.02 0.82 7.30
CA PHE A 61 9.81 0.35 8.44
C PHE A 61 11.10 -0.30 7.98
N THR A 62 12.09 -0.33 8.87
CA THR A 62 13.31 -1.10 8.65
C THR A 62 13.05 -2.57 8.94
N TYR A 63 13.38 -3.44 7.99
CA TYR A 63 13.42 -4.87 8.23
C TYR A 63 14.79 -5.26 8.78
N ASP A 64 14.78 -6.02 9.87
CA ASP A 64 15.97 -6.66 10.38
C ASP A 64 15.98 -8.12 9.90
N ASN A 65 16.88 -8.43 8.98
CA ASN A 65 17.06 -9.77 8.43
C ASN A 65 18.22 -10.53 9.08
N THR A 66 18.71 -10.07 10.24
CA THR A 66 19.81 -10.72 10.95
C THR A 66 19.47 -12.17 11.28
N ILE A 67 20.30 -13.08 10.78
CA ILE A 67 20.23 -14.51 11.10
C ILE A 67 20.94 -14.70 12.43
N TYR A 68 20.24 -15.30 13.40
CA TYR A 68 20.84 -15.67 14.67
C TYR A 68 21.10 -17.16 14.70
N ILE A 69 22.28 -17.56 15.16
CA ILE A 69 22.58 -18.98 15.39
C ILE A 69 22.14 -19.29 16.83
N ASP A 70 21.25 -20.27 16.99
CA ASP A 70 20.85 -20.72 18.32
C ASP A 70 21.96 -21.51 19.02
N GLU A 71 21.76 -21.81 20.31
CA GLU A 71 22.71 -22.58 21.12
C GLU A 71 23.03 -23.98 20.57
N ASN A 72 22.21 -24.49 19.66
CA ASN A 72 22.39 -25.79 19.00
C ASN A 72 23.02 -25.66 17.60
N GLY A 73 23.41 -24.46 17.19
CA GLY A 73 24.01 -24.20 15.88
C GLY A 73 22.99 -24.03 14.74
N ASN A 74 21.69 -23.94 15.04
CA ASN A 74 20.67 -23.76 14.00
C ASN A 74 20.49 -22.28 13.65
N GLU A 75 20.40 -22.00 12.36
CA GLU A 75 19.99 -20.68 11.86
C GLU A 75 18.53 -20.42 12.21
N LYS A 76 18.28 -19.35 12.97
CA LYS A 76 16.96 -18.76 13.18
C LYS A 76 16.86 -17.50 12.34
N HIS A 77 15.97 -17.55 11.36
CA HIS A 77 15.53 -16.36 10.66
C HIS A 77 14.54 -15.59 11.54
N PRO A 78 14.57 -14.25 11.52
CA PRO A 78 13.59 -13.45 12.24
C PRO A 78 12.17 -13.79 11.78
N ILE A 79 11.25 -13.75 12.73
CA ILE A 79 9.84 -14.13 12.54
C ILE A 79 9.25 -13.29 11.40
N ILE A 80 8.47 -13.93 10.53
CA ILE A 80 7.79 -13.36 9.34
C ILE A 80 6.77 -12.23 9.70
N ASP A 81 6.65 -11.86 10.97
CA ASP A 81 5.92 -10.67 11.45
C ASP A 81 6.93 -9.51 11.56
N SER A 82 7.28 -8.95 10.41
CA SER A 82 8.25 -7.86 10.27
C SER A 82 7.69 -6.54 10.81
N ILE A 83 6.36 -6.42 10.84
CA ILE A 83 5.66 -5.33 11.50
C ILE A 83 5.77 -5.50 13.02
N ALA A 84 6.64 -4.71 13.65
CA ALA A 84 6.78 -4.76 15.09
C ALA A 84 5.46 -4.36 15.77
N ARG A 85 4.98 -5.18 16.72
CA ARG A 85 3.78 -4.93 17.52
C ARG A 85 4.07 -4.97 19.01
N ILE A 86 3.31 -4.22 19.80
CA ILE A 86 3.26 -4.30 21.27
C ILE A 86 1.87 -4.81 21.63
N GLY A 87 1.77 -6.12 21.88
CA GLY A 87 0.46 -6.79 21.93
C GLY A 87 -0.23 -6.72 20.56
N GLU A 88 -1.47 -6.25 20.53
CA GLU A 88 -2.26 -6.11 19.30
C GLU A 88 -1.98 -4.79 18.55
N LYS A 89 -1.18 -3.89 19.13
CA LYS A 89 -0.97 -2.54 18.59
C LYS A 89 0.33 -2.44 17.82
N LEU A 90 0.34 -1.58 16.81
CA LEU A 90 1.52 -1.28 16.02
C LEU A 90 2.60 -0.60 16.89
N ASN A 91 3.84 -1.09 16.85
CA ASN A 91 4.97 -0.47 17.53
C ASN A 91 5.51 0.69 16.69
N LEU A 92 5.07 1.89 17.02
CA LEU A 92 5.42 3.11 16.27
C LEU A 92 6.92 3.42 16.26
N LYS A 93 7.71 2.91 17.21
CA LYS A 93 9.15 3.21 17.32
C LYS A 93 9.97 2.69 16.14
N ASN A 94 9.49 1.63 15.49
CA ASN A 94 10.21 0.97 14.40
C ASN A 94 9.75 1.44 13.01
N LEU A 95 8.76 2.34 12.97
CA LEU A 95 8.24 2.90 11.73
C LEU A 95 9.05 4.12 11.32
N LYS A 96 9.26 4.26 10.01
CA LYS A 96 9.91 5.42 9.39
C LYS A 96 8.89 6.44 8.93
N GLU A 97 7.83 5.98 8.28
CA GLU A 97 6.75 6.83 7.80
C GLU A 97 5.41 6.16 8.08
N ILE A 98 4.39 6.99 8.35
CA ILE A 98 3.02 6.56 8.60
C ILE A 98 2.11 7.53 7.87
N LYS A 99 1.22 6.99 7.04
CA LYS A 99 0.16 7.75 6.37
C LYS A 99 -1.19 7.12 6.63
N THR A 100 -2.02 7.80 7.42
CA THR A 100 -3.44 7.48 7.52
C THR A 100 -4.16 7.88 6.24
N LEU A 101 -4.97 6.97 5.69
CA LEU A 101 -5.74 7.20 4.47
C LEU A 101 -7.10 7.83 4.78
N GLU A 102 -7.51 8.75 3.92
CA GLU A 102 -8.88 9.27 3.88
C GLU A 102 -9.75 8.42 2.95
N LEU A 103 -11.07 8.53 3.08
CA LEU A 103 -12.04 7.70 2.36
C LEU A 103 -11.80 7.61 0.83
N PRO A 104 -11.55 8.71 0.10
CA PRO A 104 -11.28 8.61 -1.34
C PRO A 104 -10.08 7.70 -1.67
N LYS A 105 -9.04 7.72 -0.82
CA LYS A 105 -7.84 6.89 -0.98
C LYS A 105 -8.06 5.47 -0.52
N ILE A 106 -8.93 5.24 0.46
CA ILE A 106 -9.38 3.90 0.84
C ILE A 106 -10.13 3.23 -0.32
N ILE A 107 -11.01 3.96 -1.02
CA ILE A 107 -11.74 3.46 -2.19
C ILE A 107 -10.76 3.07 -3.31
N GLU A 108 -9.80 3.94 -3.61
CA GLU A 108 -8.75 3.68 -4.60
C GLU A 108 -7.92 2.44 -4.22
N LEU A 109 -7.47 2.34 -2.97
CA LEU A 109 -6.72 1.18 -2.49
C LEU A 109 -7.55 -0.12 -2.57
N ALA A 110 -8.82 -0.08 -2.19
CA ALA A 110 -9.70 -1.24 -2.27
C ALA A 110 -9.90 -1.69 -3.72
N ASP A 111 -10.01 -0.78 -4.68
CA ASP A 111 -10.05 -1.13 -6.10
C ASP A 111 -8.77 -1.86 -6.53
N LEU A 112 -7.60 -1.34 -6.16
CA LEU A 112 -6.30 -1.97 -6.44
C LEU A 112 -6.20 -3.37 -5.83
N LEU A 113 -6.60 -3.51 -4.55
CA LEU A 113 -6.50 -4.77 -3.82
C LEU A 113 -7.47 -5.83 -4.38
N TYR A 114 -8.74 -5.51 -4.62
CA TYR A 114 -9.74 -6.56 -4.89
C TYR A 114 -10.04 -6.78 -6.37
N ASN A 115 -9.79 -5.79 -7.23
CA ASN A 115 -10.22 -5.85 -8.63
C ASN A 115 -9.09 -6.18 -9.63
N PHE A 116 -7.82 -6.11 -9.23
CA PHE A 116 -6.67 -6.51 -10.04
C PHE A 116 -6.19 -7.92 -9.68
N ASN A 117 -6.05 -8.77 -10.71
CA ASN A 117 -5.54 -10.15 -10.59
C ASN A 117 -4.74 -10.52 -11.86
N TYR A 118 -4.19 -11.73 -11.91
CA TYR A 118 -3.51 -12.22 -13.10
C TYR A 118 -4.42 -12.15 -14.34
N ASN A 119 -3.81 -11.84 -15.48
CA ASN A 119 -4.49 -11.88 -16.76
C ASN A 119 -4.59 -13.35 -17.22
N PRO A 120 -5.80 -13.95 -17.24
CA PRO A 120 -5.98 -15.35 -17.64
C PRO A 120 -5.61 -15.63 -19.10
N LYS A 121 -5.39 -14.59 -19.92
CA LYS A 121 -4.96 -14.72 -21.32
C LYS A 121 -3.44 -14.75 -21.50
N LYS A 122 -2.66 -14.49 -20.43
CA LYS A 122 -1.20 -14.51 -20.46
C LYS A 122 -0.72 -15.71 -19.64
N ASN A 123 0.35 -16.35 -20.11
CA ASN A 123 1.01 -17.40 -19.34
C ASN A 123 1.57 -16.81 -18.04
N MET A 124 1.38 -17.52 -16.94
CA MET A 124 1.91 -17.12 -15.64
C MET A 124 3.42 -17.38 -15.64
N THR A 125 4.22 -16.35 -15.79
CA THR A 125 5.65 -16.40 -15.49
C THR A 125 5.80 -16.40 -13.97
N ASN A 126 6.04 -17.59 -13.41
CA ASN A 126 6.45 -17.73 -12.01
C ASN A 126 7.87 -17.17 -11.88
N LEU A 127 7.99 -15.90 -11.52
CA LEU A 127 9.25 -15.36 -11.06
C LEU A 127 9.50 -15.90 -9.65
N ALA A 128 10.36 -16.92 -9.54
CA ALA A 128 10.85 -17.38 -8.25
C ALA A 128 11.85 -16.35 -7.72
N PHE A 129 11.41 -15.49 -6.81
CA PHE A 129 12.31 -14.60 -6.09
C PHE A 129 12.76 -15.26 -4.79
N SER A 130 14.07 -15.36 -4.58
CA SER A 130 14.67 -15.89 -3.34
C SER A 130 14.81 -14.83 -2.24
N CYS A 131 14.32 -13.61 -2.48
CA CYS A 131 14.49 -12.49 -1.55
C CYS A 131 13.17 -12.08 -0.89
N TYR A 132 13.26 -11.74 0.39
CA TYR A 132 12.16 -11.14 1.15
C TYR A 132 12.74 -10.14 2.15
N ASP A 133 12.52 -8.86 1.87
CA ASP A 133 12.99 -7.72 2.67
C ASP A 133 11.86 -6.66 2.72
N PRO A 134 10.75 -6.96 3.43
CA PRO A 134 9.57 -6.09 3.42
C PRO A 134 9.89 -4.79 4.15
N ARG A 135 9.70 -3.65 3.47
CA ARG A 135 9.94 -2.31 4.04
C ARG A 135 8.69 -1.47 4.17
N ASN A 136 7.55 -2.03 3.74
CA ASN A 136 6.29 -1.33 3.63
C ASN A 136 5.14 -2.25 4.03
N ALA A 137 4.06 -1.68 4.54
CA ALA A 137 2.84 -2.42 4.78
C ALA A 137 1.58 -1.55 4.70
N ILE A 138 0.47 -2.21 4.38
CA ILE A 138 -0.90 -1.70 4.53
C ILE A 138 -1.43 -2.28 5.84
N VAL A 139 -1.83 -1.44 6.78
CA VAL A 139 -2.29 -1.84 8.11
C VAL A 139 -3.75 -1.46 8.28
N PHE A 140 -4.57 -2.44 8.70
CA PHE A 140 -5.98 -2.29 9.00
C PHE A 140 -6.18 -2.28 10.50
N LEU A 141 -6.78 -1.20 11.02
CA LEU A 141 -6.98 -0.97 12.44
C LEU A 141 -8.46 -0.92 12.79
N ASP A 142 -8.83 -1.55 13.89
CA ASP A 142 -10.18 -1.45 14.46
C ASP A 142 -10.38 -0.15 15.28
N LYS A 143 -11.55 -0.01 15.90
CA LYS A 143 -11.88 1.12 16.80
C LYS A 143 -11.02 1.21 18.07
N GLN A 144 -10.28 0.16 18.44
CA GLN A 144 -9.37 0.14 19.60
C GLN A 144 -7.92 0.46 19.19
N ASN A 145 -7.68 0.74 17.89
CA ASN A 145 -6.36 0.82 17.26
C ASN A 145 -5.58 -0.50 17.33
N ASN A 146 -6.27 -1.63 17.37
CA ASN A 146 -5.65 -2.94 17.25
C ASN A 146 -5.45 -3.27 15.76
N VAL A 147 -4.32 -3.89 15.45
CA VAL A 147 -4.01 -4.42 14.12
C VAL A 147 -4.83 -5.68 13.90
N ILE A 148 -5.85 -5.57 13.05
CA ILE A 148 -6.73 -6.70 12.69
C ILE A 148 -6.30 -7.40 11.41
N GLU A 149 -5.58 -6.70 10.53
CA GLU A 149 -4.97 -7.28 9.32
C GLU A 149 -3.81 -6.39 8.89
N TYR A 150 -2.85 -6.98 8.18
CA TYR A 150 -1.87 -6.22 7.43
C TYR A 150 -1.38 -6.98 6.20
N ILE A 151 -0.88 -6.22 5.23
CA ILE A 151 -0.19 -6.73 4.05
C ILE A 151 1.23 -6.14 4.09
N GLU A 152 2.21 -6.95 4.44
CA GLU A 152 3.63 -6.60 4.27
C GLU A 152 4.01 -6.74 2.81
N ILE A 153 4.81 -5.80 2.30
CA ILE A 153 5.19 -5.75 0.89
C ILE A 153 6.68 -5.43 0.77
N CYS A 154 7.38 -6.26 0.00
CA CYS A 154 8.71 -6.01 -0.49
C CYS A 154 8.63 -5.64 -1.97
N PHE A 155 8.62 -4.34 -2.27
CA PHE A 155 8.48 -3.86 -3.65
C PHE A 155 9.65 -4.23 -4.56
N SER A 156 10.87 -4.40 -4.02
CA SER A 156 12.05 -4.81 -4.80
C SER A 156 12.07 -6.31 -5.10
N CYS A 157 11.51 -7.14 -4.22
CA CYS A 157 11.43 -8.59 -4.38
C CYS A 157 10.11 -9.07 -4.97
N LEU A 158 9.13 -8.18 -5.13
CA LEU A 158 7.75 -8.52 -5.51
C LEU A 158 7.12 -9.55 -4.55
N GLY A 159 7.59 -9.56 -3.30
CA GLY A 159 7.12 -10.44 -2.24
C GLY A 159 6.11 -9.75 -1.35
N TYR A 160 5.22 -10.51 -0.74
CA TYR A 160 4.24 -10.00 0.22
C TYR A 160 3.88 -11.07 1.26
N HIS A 161 3.39 -10.61 2.41
CA HIS A 161 2.82 -11.47 3.45
C HIS A 161 1.51 -10.87 3.95
N ILE A 162 0.50 -11.72 4.17
CA ILE A 162 -0.81 -11.32 4.70
C ILE A 162 -0.98 -12.03 6.03
N PHE A 163 -1.23 -11.27 7.09
CA PHE A 163 -1.26 -11.79 8.45
C PHE A 163 -2.39 -12.79 8.69
N ASN A 164 -3.64 -12.34 8.54
CA ASN A 164 -4.82 -13.19 8.77
C ASN A 164 -5.32 -13.89 7.50
N LYS A 165 -4.46 -13.96 6.46
CA LYS A 165 -4.76 -14.60 5.16
C LYS A 165 -6.07 -14.10 4.52
N SER A 166 -6.41 -12.82 4.73
CA SER A 166 -7.54 -12.19 4.04
C SER A 166 -7.44 -12.36 2.54
N ASN A 167 -8.59 -12.55 1.90
CA ASN A 167 -8.64 -12.72 0.44
C ASN A 167 -8.66 -11.35 -0.26
N PHE A 168 -7.46 -10.85 -0.57
CA PHE A 168 -7.26 -9.70 -1.46
C PHE A 168 -7.07 -10.14 -2.92
N GLY A 169 -7.48 -11.36 -3.31
CA GLY A 169 -7.16 -11.92 -4.61
C GLY A 169 -5.66 -12.19 -4.80
N GLU A 170 -5.25 -12.30 -6.05
CA GLU A 170 -3.88 -12.66 -6.43
C GLU A 170 -3.00 -11.41 -6.56
N PHE A 171 -1.74 -11.52 -6.14
CA PHE A 171 -0.72 -10.47 -6.30
C PHE A 171 0.18 -10.79 -7.49
N CYS A 172 -0.31 -10.42 -8.66
CA CYS A 172 0.49 -10.27 -9.88
C CYS A 172 1.53 -9.14 -9.71
N THR A 173 2.63 -9.19 -10.48
CA THR A 173 3.69 -8.17 -10.50
C THR A 173 3.10 -6.76 -10.68
N GLY A 174 2.19 -6.60 -11.65
CA GLY A 174 1.61 -5.29 -11.96
C GLY A 174 0.75 -4.70 -10.85
N LYS A 175 0.11 -5.54 -10.01
CA LYS A 175 -0.62 -5.05 -8.83
C LYS A 175 0.34 -4.55 -7.76
N ILE A 176 1.46 -5.24 -7.56
CA ILE A 176 2.50 -4.77 -6.64
C ILE A 176 3.03 -3.41 -7.09
N ASP A 177 3.25 -3.19 -8.39
CA ASP A 177 3.68 -1.89 -8.91
C ASP A 177 2.63 -0.79 -8.80
N LEU A 178 1.35 -1.13 -9.03
CA LEU A 178 0.24 -0.18 -8.78
C LEU A 178 0.17 0.21 -7.30
N ILE A 179 0.32 -0.76 -6.38
CA ILE A 179 0.37 -0.50 -4.94
C ILE A 179 1.62 0.32 -4.60
N LYS A 180 2.78 0.04 -5.20
CA LYS A 180 4.01 0.82 -5.01
C LYS A 180 3.80 2.28 -5.38
N ASN A 181 3.20 2.54 -6.55
CA ASN A 181 2.87 3.89 -6.98
C ASN A 181 1.85 4.55 -6.04
N PHE A 182 0.86 3.78 -5.56
CA PHE A 182 -0.09 4.27 -4.55
C PHE A 182 0.62 4.72 -3.27
N PHE A 183 1.60 3.96 -2.77
CA PHE A 183 2.43 4.37 -1.63
C PHE A 183 3.20 5.67 -1.91
N PHE A 184 3.87 5.75 -3.06
CA PHE A 184 4.62 6.93 -3.48
C PHE A 184 3.75 8.19 -3.53
N LEU A 185 2.59 8.11 -4.20
CA LEU A 185 1.66 9.23 -4.36
C LEU A 185 1.02 9.67 -3.03
N ASN A 186 0.95 8.77 -2.05
CA ASN A 186 0.47 9.08 -0.71
C ASN A 186 1.59 9.50 0.28
N GLY A 187 2.81 9.69 -0.23
CA GLY A 187 3.91 10.30 0.52
C GLY A 187 4.80 9.33 1.30
N ILE A 188 4.70 8.03 1.05
CA ILE A 188 5.66 7.04 1.57
C ILE A 188 6.81 6.90 0.58
N LYS A 189 8.03 7.19 1.02
CA LYS A 189 9.23 7.16 0.16
C LYS A 189 10.15 5.99 0.49
N TYR A 190 10.32 5.68 1.78
CA TYR A 190 11.21 4.62 2.24
C TYR A 190 10.71 3.25 1.77
N GLY A 191 11.59 2.45 1.17
CA GLY A 191 11.25 1.14 0.58
C GLY A 191 10.52 1.22 -0.77
N VAL A 192 10.11 2.41 -1.21
CA VAL A 192 9.39 2.64 -2.47
C VAL A 192 10.32 3.17 -3.56
N ILE A 193 11.09 4.21 -3.25
CA ILE A 193 12.12 4.74 -4.15
C ILE A 193 13.35 3.84 -4.01
N LYS A 194 14.05 3.56 -5.11
CA LYS A 194 15.38 2.92 -5.03
C LYS A 194 16.32 3.93 -4.37
N ASP A 195 16.84 3.58 -3.21
CA ASP A 195 17.96 4.29 -2.58
C ASP A 195 19.20 4.29 -3.49
#